data_AF-A0A101LZN4-F1
#
_entry.id   AF-A0A101LZN4-F1
#
_cell.length_a   1.000
_cell.length_b   1.000
_cell.length_c   1.000
_cell.angle_alpha   90.00
_cell.angle_beta   90.00
_cell.angle_gamma   90.00
#
_symmetry.space_group_name_H-M   'P 1'
#
loop_
_entity.id
_entity.type
_entity.pdbx_description
1 polymer ?
#
loop_
_entity_poly.entity_id
_entity_poly.type
_entity_poly.pdbx_seq_one_letter_code
_entity_poly.pdbx_strand_id
1 'polypeptide(L)' 'MIFCRGEAYSASLVKDCLVKFKELSGPNPVKSNLFMCGVACGIKDQIINLLGYNEGKLPVRYLGVPLLSSIVKK' A
#
# COMPACT_ATOMS: atom_id res chain seq x y z
N MET A 1 8.42 -1.80 3.52
CA MET A 1 7.67 -1.10 2.46
C MET A 1 7.81 -1.93 1.19
N ILE A 2 6.71 -2.28 0.52
CA ILE A 2 6.70 -3.13 -0.67
C ILE A 2 6.12 -2.31 -1.82
N PHE A 3 6.71 -2.42 -3.01
CA PHE A 3 6.27 -1.73 -4.20
C PHE A 3 5.96 -2.73 -5.32
N CYS A 4 4.93 -2.45 -6.11
CA CYS A 4 4.60 -3.19 -7.31
C CYS A 4 3.99 -2.26 -8.36
N ARG A 5 3.89 -2.74 -9.60
CA ARG A 5 3.17 -2.05 -10.66
C ARG A 5 1.69 -1.89 -10.29
N GLY A 6 1.09 -0.76 -10.68
CA GLY A 6 -0.30 -0.39 -10.36
C GLY A 6 -1.34 -1.17 -11.17
N GLU A 7 -1.30 -2.49 -11.11
CA GLU A 7 -2.21 -3.40 -11.81
C GLU A 7 -2.65 -4.54 -10.90
N ALA A 8 -3.86 -5.06 -11.14
CA ALA A 8 -4.45 -6.12 -10.34
C ALA A 8 -3.57 -7.39 -10.28
N TYR A 9 -2.93 -7.77 -11.38
CA TYR A 9 -2.06 -8.94 -11.44
C TYR A 9 -0.85 -8.81 -10.49
N SER A 10 -0.12 -7.70 -10.57
CA SER A 10 1.02 -7.45 -9.68
C SER A 10 0.60 -7.35 -8.22
N ALA A 11 -0.55 -6.71 -7.94
CA ALA A 11 -1.11 -6.64 -6.59
C ALA A 11 -1.48 -8.03 -6.04
N SER A 12 -2.01 -8.93 -6.88
CA SER A 12 -2.31 -10.32 -6.52
C SER A 12 -1.07 -11.08 -6.08
N LEU A 13 0.03 -10.96 -6.83
CA LEU A 13 1.29 -11.61 -6.46
C LEU A 13 1.81 -11.12 -5.11
N VAL A 14 1.73 -9.80 -4.85
CA VAL A 14 2.10 -9.24 -3.55
C VAL A 14 1.20 -9.80 -2.45
N LYS A 15 -0.13 -9.87 -2.68
CA LYS A 15 -1.07 -10.46 -1.74
C LYS A 15 -0.70 -11.89 -1.36
N ASP A 16 -0.42 -12.74 -2.35
CA ASP A 16 -0.10 -14.15 -2.12
C ASP A 16 1.18 -14.31 -1.29
N CYS A 17 2.20 -13.50 -1.56
CA CYS A 17 3.41 -13.44 -0.75
C CYS A 17 3.11 -12.99 0.69
N LEU A 18 2.28 -11.97 0.88
CA LEU A 18 1.92 -11.47 2.22
C LEU A 18 1.07 -12.47 3.00
N VAL A 19 0.17 -13.20 2.34
CA VAL A 19 -0.63 -14.28 2.93
C VAL A 19 0.28 -15.41 3.39
N LYS A 20 1.24 -15.85 2.56
CA LYS A 20 2.24 -16.86 2.95
C LYS A 20 3.11 -16.40 4.11
N PHE A 21 3.49 -15.12 4.13
CA PHE A 21 4.31 -14.54 5.20
C PHE A 21 3.52 -14.30 6.51
N LYS A 22 2.19 -14.30 6.44
CA LYS A 22 1.30 -14.10 7.60
C LYS A 22 1.51 -15.12 8.70
N GLU A 23 1.75 -16.38 8.36
CA GLU A 23 1.99 -17.47 9.32
C GLU A 23 3.22 -17.23 10.20
N LEU A 24 4.17 -16.40 9.77
CA LEU A 24 5.38 -16.08 10.52
C LEU A 24 5.25 -14.75 11.25
N SER A 25 5.03 -13.66 10.50
CA SER A 25 5.12 -12.28 11.03
C SER A 25 4.44 -11.26 10.12
N GLY A 26 3.38 -11.66 9.41
CA GLY A 26 2.85 -10.84 8.32
C GLY A 26 2.24 -9.51 8.73
N PRO A 27 1.98 -8.64 7.73
CA PRO A 27 1.42 -7.32 7.95
C PRO A 27 0.03 -7.39 8.60
N ASN A 28 -0.22 -6.50 9.56
CA ASN A 28 -1.55 -6.32 10.15
C ASN A 28 -2.40 -5.44 9.21
N PRO A 29 -3.53 -5.94 8.67
CA PRO A 29 -4.36 -5.18 7.74
C PRO A 29 -4.88 -3.83 8.24
N VAL A 30 -5.05 -3.67 9.55
CA VAL A 30 -5.51 -2.41 10.17
C VAL A 30 -4.37 -1.39 10.28
N LYS A 31 -3.12 -1.86 10.44
CA LYS A 31 -1.93 -0.99 10.58
C LYS A 31 -1.21 -0.76 9.26
N SER A 32 -1.49 -1.57 8.25
CA SER A 32 -0.94 -1.45 6.90
C SER A 32 -1.82 -0.55 6.04
N ASN A 33 -1.19 0.32 5.27
CA ASN A 33 -1.86 1.24 4.36
C ASN A 33 -1.36 1.01 2.94
N LEU A 34 -2.26 1.19 1.98
CA LEU A 34 -2.00 1.08 0.56
C LEU A 34 -1.93 2.48 -0.06
N PHE A 35 -0.89 2.74 -0.84
CA PHE A 35 -0.70 4.02 -1.52
C PHE A 35 -0.61 3.77 -3.02
N MET A 36 -1.35 4.56 -3.79
CA MET A 36 -1.40 4.45 -5.25
C MET A 36 -1.32 5.83 -5.88
N CYS A 37 -0.65 5.91 -7.03
CA CYS A 37 -0.56 7.12 -7.83
C CYS A 37 -0.50 6.73 -9.31
N GLY A 38 -1.11 7.53 -10.18
CA GLY A 38 -1.09 7.28 -11.64
C GLY A 38 -1.87 6.04 -12.08
N VAL A 39 -2.87 5.61 -11.30
CA VAL A 39 -3.71 4.43 -11.60
C VAL A 39 -5.14 4.90 -11.90
N ALA A 40 -5.78 4.33 -12.92
CA ALA A 40 -7.18 4.63 -13.25
C ALA A 40 -8.13 4.23 -12.12
N CYS A 41 -9.24 4.97 -11.92
CA CYS A 41 -10.15 4.77 -10.78
C CYS A 41 -10.67 3.32 -10.68
N GLY A 42 -11.09 2.72 -11.80
CA GLY A 42 -11.58 1.34 -11.79
C GLY A 42 -10.51 0.30 -11.37
N ILE A 43 -9.25 0.52 -11.76
CA ILE A 43 -8.13 -0.35 -11.35
C ILE A 43 -7.79 -0.13 -9.89
N LYS A 44 -7.86 1.13 -9.41
CA LYS A 44 -7.65 1.46 -8.00
C LYS A 44 -8.64 0.71 -7.11
N ASP A 45 -9.93 0.76 -7.42
CA ASP A 45 -10.97 0.07 -6.63
C ASP A 45 -10.79 -1.45 -6.66
N GLN A 46 -10.41 -2.01 -7.82
CA GLN A 46 -10.05 -3.43 -7.93
C GLN A 46 -8.88 -3.79 -7.01
N ILE A 47 -7.82 -2.99 -6.97
CA ILE A 47 -6.64 -3.25 -6.14
C ILE A 47 -6.98 -3.11 -4.64
N ILE A 48 -7.80 -2.13 -4.24
CA ILE A 48 -8.25 -1.97 -2.85
C ILE A 48 -9.03 -3.21 -2.42
N ASN A 49 -10.01 -3.63 -3.22
CA ASN A 49 -10.83 -4.81 -2.93
C ASN A 49 -9.99 -6.10 -2.92
N LEU A 50 -9.00 -6.20 -3.81
CA LEU A 50 -8.10 -7.34 -3.87
C LEU A 50 -7.24 -7.45 -2.62
N LEU A 51 -6.60 -6.36 -2.17
CA LEU A 51 -5.65 -6.37 -1.06
C LEU A 51 -6.34 -6.30 0.32
N GLY A 52 -7.51 -5.66 0.41
CA GLY A 52 -8.24 -5.49 1.67
C GLY A 52 -7.55 -4.54 2.66
N TYR A 53 -6.66 -3.67 2.18
CA TYR A 53 -6.00 -2.63 2.98
C TYR A 53 -6.68 -1.28 2.79
N ASN A 54 -6.61 -0.45 3.83
CA ASN A 54 -7.09 0.93 3.74
C ASN A 54 -6.18 1.75 2.83
N GLU A 55 -6.78 2.66 2.05
CA GLU A 55 -6.03 3.65 1.31
C GLU A 55 -5.39 4.67 2.28
N GLY A 56 -4.07 4.80 2.20
CA GLY A 56 -3.30 5.75 2.98
C GLY A 56 -3.28 7.14 2.35
N LYS A 57 -2.99 8.15 3.17
CA LYS A 57 -2.83 9.54 2.72
C LYS A 57 -1.37 9.97 2.78
N LEU A 58 -0.92 10.65 1.72
CA LEU A 58 0.39 11.30 1.70
C LEU A 58 0.30 12.71 2.31
N PRO A 59 1.38 13.23 2.92
CA PRO A 59 2.68 12.58 3.15
C PRO A 59 2.64 11.56 4.30
N VAL A 60 3.37 10.45 4.15
CA VAL A 60 3.42 9.39 5.19
C VAL A 60 4.15 9.90 6.43
N ARG A 61 3.62 9.58 7.61
CA ARG A 61 4.29 9.80 8.90
C ARG A 61 4.72 8.47 9.50
N TYR A 62 5.93 8.43 10.04
CA TYR A 62 6.43 7.33 10.84
C TYR A 62 6.76 7.84 12.23
N LEU A 63 6.10 7.27 13.24
CA LEU A 63 6.23 7.69 14.64
C LEU A 63 5.98 9.20 14.83
N GLY A 64 4.98 9.75 14.11
CA GLY A 64 4.61 11.18 14.16
C GLY A 64 5.44 12.09 13.25
N VAL A 65 6.60 11.63 12.79
CA VAL A 65 7.52 12.39 11.94
C VAL A 65 7.23 12.12 10.47
N PRO A 66 7.14 13.14 9.59
CA PRO A 66 7.05 12.92 8.14
C PRO A 66 8.24 12.08 7.64
N LEU A 67 7.97 10.95 6.96
CA LEU A 67 9.01 10.06 6.41
C LEU A 67 9.81 10.72 5.28
N LEU A 68 9.19 11.68 4.59
CA LEU A 68 9.87 12.53 3.62
C LEU A 68 10.21 13.83 4.34
N SER A 69 11.49 14.02 4.66
CA SER A 69 12.04 15.19 5.37
C SER A 69 11.96 16.50 4.54
N SER A 70 11.55 16.44 3.29
CA SER A 70 11.37 17.59 2.41
C SER A 70 10.08 17.46 1.61
N ILE A 71 8.99 17.97 2.17
CA ILE A 71 7.97 18.57 1.32
C ILE A 71 8.66 19.78 0.72
N VAL A 72 9.05 19.72 -0.56
CA VAL A 72 9.42 20.93 -1.29
C VAL A 72 8.18 21.82 -1.25
N LYS A 73 8.19 22.82 -0.37
CA LYS A 73 7.21 23.89 -0.43
C LYS A 73 7.42 24.56 -1.79
N LYS A 74 6.33 24.67 -2.56
CA LYS A 74 6.30 25.50 -3.77
C LYS A 74 6.79 26.91 -3.47
#